data_AF-A0AAV6HTW5-F1
#
_entry.id   AF-A0AAV6HTW5-F1
#
_cell.length_a   1.000
_cell.length_b   1.000
_cell.length_c   1.000
_cell.angle_alpha   90.00
_cell.angle_beta   90.00
_cell.angle_gamma   90.00
#
_symmetry.space_group_name_H-M   'P 1'
#
loop_
_entity.id
_entity.type
_entity.pdbx_description
1 polymer ?
#
loop_
_entity_poly.entity_id
_entity_poly.type
_entity_poly.pdbx_seq_one_letter_code
_entity_poly.pdbx_strand_id
1 'polypeptide(L)'
;MYSNNSGSLRDALCFLMDEEKGQRIAFVQFPQGFDNITKNDVYSGSLRVIMEVELPGTDANGGPLYIGTGCFHRRDVLCGKKYKKDYQNDWWTENDKRVKESAKVLVENCRSLASCSYEENTEWGKEVSSPWVLPFLYVIAAKYAYSIGELLWIGGTFQEWWNDQRMWLYKRTTSHLFGFTENILKLLGFAKSGFIVTSKVADEDVSLRYEKEVMEFGAPSPMFDILATLSMVNLFSFFGALKRVSMDSQHGVLDHLALQMLLCGLAVVINLPVYRGLFFRKDNGRMPSAITYQAVIIAILANIGAFLY
;
A
#
# COMPACT_ATOMS: atom_id res chain seq x y z
N MET A 1 3.14 -12.90 -18.11
CA MET A 1 1.83 -12.31 -18.47
C MET A 1 1.52 -12.73 -19.88
N TYR A 2 0.32 -13.22 -20.09
CA TYR A 2 -0.19 -13.65 -21.39
C TYR A 2 -1.63 -13.16 -21.50
N SER A 3 -2.14 -13.00 -22.72
CA SER A 3 -3.57 -12.74 -22.93
C SER A 3 -4.33 -14.03 -22.70
N ASN A 4 -5.30 -14.01 -21.79
CA ASN A 4 -6.18 -15.14 -21.50
C ASN A 4 -7.40 -15.20 -22.43
N ASN A 5 -7.64 -14.16 -23.22
CA ASN A 5 -8.78 -14.06 -24.13
C ASN A 5 -8.33 -13.52 -25.50
N SER A 6 -8.49 -14.34 -26.54
CA SER A 6 -8.18 -13.94 -27.92
C SER A 6 -9.03 -12.77 -28.43
N GLY A 7 -10.16 -12.48 -27.78
CA GLY A 7 -11.03 -11.34 -28.05
C GLY A 7 -10.51 -10.00 -27.54
N SER A 8 -9.52 -9.95 -26.64
CA SER A 8 -9.09 -8.71 -25.98
C SER A 8 -8.70 -7.60 -26.97
N LEU A 9 -8.10 -7.95 -28.11
CA LEU A 9 -7.79 -6.97 -29.15
C LEU A 9 -9.05 -6.38 -29.80
N ARG A 10 -10.03 -7.23 -30.10
CA ARG A 10 -11.31 -6.81 -30.68
C ARG A 10 -12.06 -5.92 -29.70
N ASP A 11 -12.09 -6.30 -28.43
CA ASP A 11 -12.77 -5.53 -27.38
C ASP A 11 -12.13 -4.16 -27.21
N ALA A 12 -10.79 -4.08 -27.21
CA ALA A 12 -10.07 -2.80 -27.18
C ALA A 12 -10.41 -1.93 -28.39
N LEU A 13 -10.47 -2.52 -29.58
CA LEU A 13 -10.82 -1.82 -30.82
C LEU A 13 -12.27 -1.31 -30.79
N CYS A 14 -13.22 -2.04 -30.19
CA CYS A 14 -14.60 -1.57 -30.04
C CYS A 14 -14.66 -0.23 -29.30
N PHE A 15 -13.89 -0.05 -28.23
CA PHE A 15 -13.80 1.25 -27.54
C PHE A 15 -13.06 2.30 -28.38
N LEU A 16 -11.92 1.93 -28.97
CA LEU A 16 -11.08 2.90 -29.67
C LEU A 16 -11.66 3.37 -31.02
N MET A 17 -12.50 2.55 -31.65
CA MET A 17 -13.12 2.82 -32.95
C MET A 17 -14.56 3.32 -32.82
N ASP A 18 -15.07 3.50 -31.59
CA ASP A 18 -16.38 4.10 -31.36
C ASP A 18 -16.45 5.51 -31.97
N GLU A 19 -17.47 5.76 -32.79
CA GLU A 19 -17.58 6.99 -33.59
C GLU A 19 -17.81 8.24 -32.71
N GLU A 20 -18.47 8.10 -31.56
CA GLU A 20 -18.83 9.22 -30.69
C GLU A 20 -17.78 9.50 -29.61
N LYS A 21 -17.32 8.44 -28.94
CA LYS A 21 -16.48 8.50 -27.75
C LYS A 21 -15.04 8.08 -28.03
N GLY A 22 -14.81 7.29 -29.07
CA GLY A 22 -13.51 6.70 -29.37
C GLY A 22 -12.41 7.76 -29.37
N GLN A 23 -12.57 8.84 -30.14
CA GLN A 23 -11.57 9.91 -30.23
C GLN A 23 -11.14 10.51 -28.89
N ARG A 24 -11.98 10.42 -27.84
CA ARG A 24 -11.70 10.95 -26.48
C ARG A 24 -10.92 9.96 -25.61
N ILE A 25 -10.87 8.68 -25.99
CA ILE A 25 -10.23 7.61 -25.22
C ILE A 25 -8.74 7.59 -25.52
N ALA A 26 -7.91 7.82 -24.51
CA ALA A 26 -6.47 7.80 -24.65
C ALA A 26 -5.89 6.39 -24.72
N PHE A 27 -6.42 5.50 -23.88
CA PHE A 27 -6.02 4.10 -23.79
C PHE A 27 -7.16 3.26 -23.23
N VAL A 28 -7.08 1.94 -23.42
CA VAL A 28 -7.99 0.96 -22.84
C VAL A 28 -7.18 0.06 -21.92
N GLN A 29 -7.46 0.11 -20.62
CA GLN A 29 -6.80 -0.69 -19.59
C GLN A 29 -7.62 -1.94 -19.29
N PHE A 30 -7.01 -3.12 -19.41
CA PHE A 30 -7.62 -4.38 -18.98
C PHE A 30 -7.23 -4.70 -17.53
N PRO A 31 -8.12 -5.32 -16.75
CA PRO A 31 -7.79 -5.80 -15.42
C PRO A 31 -6.71 -6.89 -15.49
N GLN A 32 -5.84 -6.94 -14.49
CA GLN A 32 -4.82 -7.97 -14.35
C GLN A 32 -5.33 -9.10 -13.45
N GLY A 33 -5.27 -10.33 -13.92
CA GLY A 33 -5.51 -11.53 -13.13
C GLY A 33 -4.20 -12.23 -12.79
N PHE A 34 -4.12 -12.78 -11.58
CA PHE A 34 -2.97 -13.57 -11.13
C PHE A 34 -3.38 -15.02 -10.91
N ASP A 35 -2.59 -15.95 -11.47
CA ASP A 35 -2.76 -17.38 -11.27
C ASP A 35 -2.09 -17.83 -9.96
N ASN A 36 -2.49 -19.01 -9.47
CA ASN A 36 -1.95 -19.65 -8.26
C ASN A 36 -2.15 -18.83 -6.97
N ILE A 37 -3.25 -18.07 -6.87
CA ILE A 37 -3.61 -17.39 -5.62
C ILE A 37 -4.30 -18.37 -4.67
N THR A 38 -3.83 -18.44 -3.42
CA THR A 38 -4.48 -19.24 -2.37
C THR A 38 -5.80 -18.62 -1.91
N LYS A 39 -6.68 -19.44 -1.33
CA LYS A 39 -8.05 -19.05 -0.96
C LYS A 39 -8.13 -17.76 -0.14
N ASN A 40 -7.24 -17.58 0.82
CA ASN A 40 -7.21 -16.40 1.69
C ASN A 40 -6.04 -15.46 1.40
N ASP A 41 -5.36 -15.62 0.26
CA ASP A 41 -4.29 -14.75 -0.25
C ASP A 41 -3.38 -14.18 0.85
N VAL A 42 -2.54 -15.04 1.43
CA VAL A 42 -1.74 -14.69 2.62
C VAL A 42 -0.85 -13.45 2.42
N TYR A 43 -0.50 -13.11 1.18
CA TYR A 43 0.36 -11.98 0.83
C TYR A 43 -0.39 -10.79 0.21
N SER A 44 -1.72 -10.85 0.09
CA SER A 44 -2.52 -9.85 -0.62
C SER A 44 -1.88 -9.47 -1.97
N GLY A 45 -1.66 -10.51 -2.79
CA GLY A 45 -1.05 -10.43 -4.11
C GLY A 45 -2.06 -10.40 -5.25
N SER A 46 -3.32 -10.78 -5.00
CA SER A 46 -4.39 -10.86 -6.00
C SER A 46 -4.81 -9.50 -6.56
N LEU A 47 -4.66 -8.44 -5.75
CA LEU A 47 -5.14 -7.08 -6.05
C LEU A 47 -6.64 -7.04 -6.43
N ARG A 48 -7.44 -7.98 -5.93
CA ARG A 48 -8.82 -8.20 -6.40
C ARG A 48 -9.71 -6.97 -6.21
N VAL A 49 -9.66 -6.32 -5.05
CA VAL A 49 -10.43 -5.09 -4.78
C VAL A 49 -10.08 -3.98 -5.77
N ILE A 50 -8.80 -3.81 -6.08
CA ILE A 50 -8.34 -2.79 -7.03
C ILE A 50 -8.90 -3.09 -8.42
N MET A 51 -8.81 -4.35 -8.87
CA MET A 51 -9.18 -4.72 -10.23
C MET A 51 -10.69 -4.80 -10.45
N GLU A 52 -11.47 -5.22 -9.45
CA GLU A 52 -12.91 -5.48 -9.59
C GLU A 52 -13.80 -4.36 -9.05
N VAL A 53 -13.28 -3.50 -8.16
CA VAL A 53 -14.06 -2.42 -7.54
C VAL A 53 -13.48 -1.06 -7.89
N GLU A 54 -12.21 -0.80 -7.57
CA GLU A 54 -11.63 0.54 -7.71
C GLU A 54 -11.47 0.97 -9.16
N LEU A 55 -10.88 0.12 -10.03
CA LEU A 55 -10.68 0.46 -11.44
C LEU A 55 -12.01 0.67 -12.17
N PRO A 56 -13.03 -0.20 -12.07
CA PRO A 56 -14.35 0.07 -12.63
C PRO A 56 -15.01 1.32 -12.03
N GLY A 57 -14.84 1.56 -10.73
CA GLY A 57 -15.32 2.78 -10.07
C GLY A 57 -14.71 4.06 -10.64
N THR A 58 -13.41 4.04 -10.94
CA THR A 58 -12.72 5.17 -11.59
C THR A 58 -13.10 5.36 -13.06
N ASP A 59 -13.60 4.32 -13.73
CA ASP A 59 -14.06 4.43 -15.13
C ASP A 59 -15.25 5.39 -15.27
N ALA A 60 -16.11 5.45 -14.24
CA ALA A 60 -17.18 6.44 -14.15
C ALA A 60 -16.68 7.89 -13.95
N ASN A 61 -15.42 8.07 -13.55
CA ASN A 61 -14.80 9.37 -13.23
C ASN A 61 -13.53 9.64 -14.06
N GLY A 62 -13.63 9.43 -15.38
CA GLY A 62 -12.57 9.81 -16.33
C GLY A 62 -11.59 8.70 -16.70
N GLY A 63 -11.79 7.49 -16.18
CA GLY A 63 -11.07 6.30 -16.63
C GLY A 63 -10.12 5.73 -15.56
N PRO A 64 -9.76 4.44 -15.69
CA PRO A 64 -8.78 3.78 -14.84
C PRO A 64 -7.37 4.34 -15.00
N LEU A 65 -6.56 4.20 -13.95
CA LEU A 65 -5.12 4.51 -13.99
C LEU A 65 -4.38 3.52 -14.89
N TYR A 66 -3.33 3.99 -15.57
CA TYR A 66 -2.41 3.09 -16.26
C TYR A 66 -1.53 2.34 -15.25
N ILE A 67 -1.62 1.01 -15.26
CA ILE A 67 -0.96 0.13 -14.28
C ILE A 67 0.23 -0.66 -14.89
N GLY A 68 0.78 -0.19 -16.01
CA GLY A 68 2.02 -0.70 -16.60
C GLY A 68 1.88 -1.86 -17.59
N THR A 69 0.76 -2.61 -17.58
CA THR A 69 0.58 -3.81 -18.42
C THR A 69 -0.88 -3.96 -18.85
N GLY A 70 -1.15 -4.78 -19.88
CA GLY A 70 -2.52 -5.08 -20.30
C GLY A 70 -3.28 -3.87 -20.86
N CYS A 71 -2.59 -2.96 -21.55
CA CYS A 71 -3.15 -1.68 -21.96
C CYS A 71 -2.88 -1.40 -23.45
N PHE A 72 -3.92 -0.93 -24.15
CA PHE A 72 -3.81 -0.49 -25.55
C PHE A 72 -3.83 1.04 -25.60
N HIS A 73 -2.74 1.64 -26.06
CA HIS A 73 -2.60 3.10 -26.13
C HIS A 73 -2.82 3.62 -27.55
N ARG A 74 -3.43 4.80 -27.69
CA ARG A 74 -3.29 5.58 -28.92
C ARG A 74 -1.88 6.15 -29.01
N ARG A 75 -1.21 5.90 -30.14
CA ARG A 75 0.14 6.42 -30.42
C ARG A 75 0.20 7.95 -30.29
N ASP A 76 -0.80 8.66 -30.79
CA ASP A 76 -0.87 10.12 -30.73
C ASP A 76 -0.80 10.67 -29.31
N VAL A 77 -1.42 9.98 -28.34
CA VAL A 77 -1.40 10.40 -26.93
C VAL A 77 -0.02 10.19 -26.31
N LEU A 78 0.65 9.08 -26.63
CA LEU A 78 2.04 8.85 -26.20
C LEU A 78 2.99 9.92 -26.76
N CYS A 79 2.68 10.49 -27.92
CA CYS A 79 3.42 11.61 -28.52
C CYS A 79 3.01 12.99 -27.96
N GLY A 80 2.15 13.05 -26.95
CA GLY A 80 1.72 14.29 -26.30
C GLY A 80 0.66 15.09 -27.07
N LYS A 81 0.02 14.52 -28.09
CA LYS A 81 -1.09 15.19 -28.77
C LYS A 81 -2.30 15.23 -27.86
N LYS A 82 -2.88 16.43 -27.71
CA LYS A 82 -4.11 16.65 -26.96
C LYS A 82 -5.34 16.45 -27.86
N TYR A 83 -6.40 15.90 -27.29
CA TYR A 83 -7.69 15.76 -27.96
C TYR A 83 -8.21 17.11 -28.48
N LYS A 84 -8.77 17.11 -29.70
CA LYS A 84 -9.51 18.22 -30.31
C LYS A 84 -10.82 17.69 -30.91
N LYS A 85 -11.91 18.40 -30.65
CA LYS A 85 -13.28 17.97 -31.00
C LYS A 85 -13.54 17.89 -32.51
N ASP A 86 -12.79 18.65 -33.32
CA ASP A 86 -13.00 18.78 -34.77
C ASP A 86 -11.91 18.09 -35.61
N TYR A 87 -11.20 17.10 -35.05
CA TYR A 87 -10.05 16.48 -35.72
C TYR A 87 -10.47 15.29 -36.61
N GLN A 88 -10.26 15.41 -37.93
CA GLN A 88 -10.26 14.30 -38.88
C GLN A 88 -8.81 13.86 -39.16
N ASN A 89 -8.57 12.55 -39.18
CA ASN A 89 -7.26 11.96 -39.44
C ASN A 89 -6.83 12.23 -40.89
N ASP A 90 -5.80 13.05 -41.08
CA ASP A 90 -5.12 13.20 -42.35
C ASP A 90 -3.65 12.77 -42.20
N TRP A 91 -3.29 11.63 -42.79
CA TRP A 91 -2.07 10.88 -42.49
C TRP A 91 -0.76 11.46 -43.06
N TRP A 92 -0.72 12.71 -43.52
CA TRP A 92 0.44 13.21 -44.29
C TRP A 92 0.88 14.67 -44.11
N THR A 93 0.44 15.41 -43.08
CA THR A 93 0.97 16.77 -42.92
C THR A 93 0.84 17.28 -41.49
N GLU A 94 1.96 17.42 -40.78
CA GLU A 94 2.23 18.48 -39.78
C GLU A 94 3.47 18.10 -38.97
N ASN A 95 4.62 18.08 -39.66
CA ASN A 95 5.89 18.29 -38.99
C ASN A 95 6.17 19.80 -39.03
N ASP A 96 6.56 20.34 -37.87
CA ASP A 96 7.20 21.64 -37.71
C ASP A 96 6.30 22.89 -37.60
N LYS A 97 5.94 23.31 -36.36
CA LYS A 97 5.91 24.74 -35.94
C LYS A 97 5.46 25.12 -34.51
N ARG A 98 5.00 24.24 -33.61
CA ARG A 98 4.32 24.69 -32.35
C ARG A 98 4.97 24.36 -30.99
N VAL A 99 6.29 24.16 -30.90
CA VAL A 99 6.92 23.71 -29.62
C VAL A 99 7.66 24.81 -28.82
N LYS A 100 7.84 26.04 -29.33
CA LYS A 100 8.74 27.01 -28.66
C LYS A 100 8.12 28.11 -27.78
N GLU A 101 6.79 28.30 -27.74
CA GLU A 101 6.22 29.47 -27.03
C GLU A 101 5.52 29.18 -25.69
N SER A 102 5.16 27.93 -25.36
CA SER A 102 4.36 27.67 -24.13
C SER A 102 5.17 27.28 -22.89
N ALA A 103 6.45 26.90 -23.03
CA ALA A 103 7.26 26.45 -21.90
C ALA A 103 7.74 27.59 -20.99
N LYS A 104 7.96 28.79 -21.54
CA LYS A 104 8.41 29.96 -20.75
C LYS A 104 7.29 30.56 -19.90
N VAL A 105 6.06 30.59 -20.41
CA VAL A 105 4.90 31.17 -19.72
C VAL A 105 4.41 30.28 -18.56
N LEU A 106 4.61 28.96 -18.65
CA LEU A 106 4.15 28.01 -17.63
C LEU A 106 5.07 27.95 -16.40
N VAL A 107 6.38 28.19 -16.58
CA VAL A 107 7.38 28.17 -15.49
C VAL A 107 7.25 29.41 -14.59
N GLU A 108 6.77 30.52 -15.12
CA GLU A 108 6.66 31.79 -14.40
C GLU A 108 5.44 31.83 -13.46
N ASN A 109 4.33 31.18 -13.83
CA ASN A 109 3.13 31.06 -13.00
C ASN A 109 3.25 30.07 -11.83
N CYS A 110 4.19 29.10 -11.89
CA CYS A 110 4.38 28.13 -10.80
C CYS A 110 5.16 28.68 -9.61
N ARG A 111 5.70 29.91 -9.69
CA ARG A 111 6.50 30.52 -8.62
C ARG A 111 5.64 31.21 -7.55
N SER A 112 4.38 31.57 -7.84
CA SER A 112 3.49 32.23 -6.87
C SER A 112 2.71 31.27 -5.97
N LEU A 113 2.64 29.98 -6.32
CA LEU A 113 1.94 28.94 -5.54
C LEU A 113 2.87 28.16 -4.59
N ALA A 114 4.18 28.43 -4.63
CA ALA A 114 5.20 27.75 -3.84
C ALA A 114 5.85 28.68 -2.78
N SER A 115 5.10 29.64 -2.22
CA SER A 115 5.54 30.42 -1.06
C SER A 115 5.16 29.70 0.24
N CYS A 116 6.15 29.45 1.10
CA CYS A 116 6.02 28.77 2.39
C CYS A 116 5.33 29.61 3.49
N SER A 117 4.42 30.51 3.11
CA SER A 117 3.81 31.48 4.03
C SER A 117 2.32 31.23 4.27
N TYR A 118 1.80 30.07 3.84
CA TYR A 118 0.36 29.80 3.91
C TYR A 118 -0.15 29.36 5.29
N GLU A 119 0.74 29.09 6.25
CA GLU A 119 0.33 28.61 7.58
C GLU A 119 1.04 29.35 8.72
N GLU A 120 1.14 30.68 8.64
CA GLU A 120 1.46 31.47 9.83
C GLU A 120 0.17 31.84 10.59
N ASN A 121 0.09 31.35 11.84
CA ASN A 121 -0.95 31.55 12.86
C ASN A 121 -2.16 30.61 12.86
N THR A 122 -1.92 29.30 13.08
CA THR A 122 -2.98 28.46 13.67
C THR A 122 -2.48 27.66 14.87
N GLU A 123 -3.32 27.56 15.89
CA GLU A 123 -3.08 26.69 17.05
C GLU A 123 -3.48 25.24 16.72
N TRP A 124 -2.79 24.61 15.77
CA TRP A 124 -2.98 23.20 15.46
C TRP A 124 -2.20 22.32 16.45
N GLY A 125 -2.92 21.56 17.28
CA GLY A 125 -2.32 20.47 18.06
C GLY A 125 -2.34 20.61 19.59
N LYS A 126 -3.40 21.18 20.20
CA LYS A 126 -3.61 21.07 21.66
C LYS A 126 -4.88 20.26 22.00
N GLU A 127 -4.64 19.25 22.84
CA GLU A 127 -5.57 18.49 23.69
C GLU A 127 -6.52 17.47 23.04
N VAL A 128 -6.11 16.19 23.12
CA VAL A 128 -6.97 15.02 22.92
C VAL A 128 -7.69 14.71 24.23
N SER A 129 -8.78 15.43 24.50
CA SER A 129 -9.88 14.96 25.37
C SER A 129 -11.17 15.67 24.98
N SER A 130 -11.68 15.36 23.78
CA SER A 130 -12.83 16.05 23.21
C SER A 130 -13.87 15.07 22.64
N PRO A 131 -15.17 15.40 22.64
CA PRO A 131 -16.25 14.61 22.03
C PRO A 131 -16.01 14.21 20.55
N TRP A 132 -15.02 14.79 19.89
CA TRP A 132 -14.57 14.48 18.52
C TRP A 132 -14.04 13.06 18.31
N VAL A 133 -13.72 12.30 19.36
CA VAL A 133 -13.33 10.88 19.22
C VAL A 133 -14.43 10.06 18.53
N LEU A 134 -15.71 10.38 18.76
CA LEU A 134 -16.84 9.66 18.18
C LEU A 134 -16.88 9.75 16.63
N PRO A 135 -16.76 10.93 16.00
CA PRO A 135 -16.57 11.06 14.56
C PRO A 135 -15.38 10.25 14.01
N PHE A 136 -14.22 10.27 14.68
CA PHE A 136 -13.06 9.50 14.22
C PHE A 136 -13.30 7.99 14.32
N LEU A 137 -13.86 7.52 15.43
CA LEU A 137 -14.24 6.11 15.59
C LEU A 137 -15.29 5.69 14.55
N TYR A 138 -16.26 6.55 14.27
CA TYR A 138 -17.26 6.30 13.23
C TYR A 138 -16.61 6.16 11.85
N VAL A 139 -15.73 7.09 11.47
CA VAL A 139 -15.04 7.03 10.16
C VAL A 139 -14.17 5.79 10.06
N ILE A 140 -13.45 5.43 11.12
CA ILE A 140 -12.61 4.22 11.17
C ILE A 140 -13.49 2.97 11.04
N ALA A 141 -14.56 2.88 11.82
CA ALA A 141 -15.49 1.75 11.80
C ALA A 141 -16.17 1.62 10.44
N ALA A 142 -16.66 2.72 9.88
CA ALA A 142 -17.29 2.77 8.56
C ALA A 142 -16.32 2.35 7.46
N LYS A 143 -15.06 2.85 7.48
CA LYS A 143 -14.02 2.46 6.52
C LYS A 143 -13.79 0.96 6.53
N TYR A 144 -13.65 0.35 7.71
CA TYR A 144 -13.38 -1.09 7.80
C TYR A 144 -14.62 -1.94 7.54
N ALA A 145 -15.81 -1.50 7.95
CA ALA A 145 -17.06 -2.17 7.64
C ALA A 145 -17.33 -2.19 6.13
N TYR A 146 -17.13 -1.06 5.45
CA TYR A 146 -17.27 -0.95 4.01
C TYR A 146 -16.22 -1.79 3.28
N SER A 147 -14.95 -1.71 3.71
CA SER A 147 -13.85 -2.52 3.13
C SER A 147 -14.08 -4.03 3.26
N ILE A 148 -14.60 -4.52 4.39
CA ILE A 148 -15.02 -5.93 4.52
C ILE A 148 -16.19 -6.22 3.58
N GLY A 149 -17.19 -5.34 3.55
CA GLY A 149 -18.38 -5.49 2.72
C GLY A 149 -18.04 -5.63 1.24
N GLU A 150 -17.15 -4.78 0.72
CA GLU A 150 -16.66 -4.86 -0.66
C GLU A 150 -15.95 -6.18 -0.94
N LEU A 151 -15.06 -6.62 -0.04
CA LEU A 151 -14.32 -7.86 -0.25
C LEU A 151 -15.26 -9.09 -0.23
N LEU A 152 -16.26 -9.09 0.66
CA LEU A 152 -17.26 -10.17 0.71
C LEU A 152 -18.19 -10.14 -0.51
N TRP A 153 -18.56 -8.96 -1.01
CA TRP A 153 -19.40 -8.80 -2.20
C TRP A 153 -18.76 -9.43 -3.45
N ILE A 154 -17.44 -9.28 -3.60
CA ILE A 154 -16.67 -9.89 -4.70
C ILE A 154 -16.28 -11.37 -4.45
N GLY A 155 -16.86 -12.01 -3.41
CA GLY A 155 -16.65 -13.43 -3.12
C GLY A 155 -15.42 -13.76 -2.29
N GLY A 156 -14.80 -12.77 -1.64
CA GLY A 156 -13.68 -12.95 -0.74
C GLY A 156 -14.03 -13.52 0.62
N THR A 157 -13.00 -13.80 1.43
CA THR A 157 -13.17 -14.28 2.81
C THR A 157 -12.78 -13.23 3.84
N PHE A 158 -13.29 -13.34 5.06
CA PHE A 158 -12.84 -12.49 6.17
C PHE A 158 -11.34 -12.67 6.47
N GLN A 159 -10.82 -13.89 6.32
CA GLN A 159 -9.40 -14.17 6.52
C GLN A 159 -8.53 -13.51 5.45
N GLU A 160 -9.02 -13.46 4.21
CA GLU A 160 -8.38 -12.71 3.12
C GLU A 160 -8.34 -11.20 3.43
N TRP A 161 -9.45 -10.63 3.90
CA TRP A 161 -9.48 -9.23 4.34
C TRP A 161 -8.47 -8.95 5.45
N TRP A 162 -8.39 -9.84 6.44
CA TRP A 162 -7.45 -9.72 7.55
C TRP A 162 -5.99 -9.80 7.08
N ASN A 163 -5.70 -10.67 6.12
CA ASN A 163 -4.38 -10.78 5.49
C ASN A 163 -4.05 -9.52 4.67
N ASP A 164 -5.03 -8.93 3.99
CA ASP A 164 -4.87 -7.65 3.29
C ASP A 164 -4.52 -6.51 4.26
N GLN A 165 -5.25 -6.36 5.37
CA GLN A 165 -4.92 -5.33 6.37
C GLN A 165 -3.51 -5.54 6.96
N ARG A 166 -3.10 -6.80 7.17
CA ARG A 166 -1.74 -7.12 7.62
C ARG A 166 -0.69 -6.69 6.60
N MET A 167 -0.88 -7.06 5.33
CA MET A 167 0.08 -6.73 4.28
C MET A 167 0.13 -5.23 3.99
N TRP A 168 -0.99 -4.53 4.12
CA TRP A 168 -1.04 -3.07 4.10
C TRP A 168 -0.16 -2.46 5.20
N LEU A 169 -0.28 -2.96 6.45
CA LEU A 169 0.57 -2.52 7.55
C LEU A 169 2.06 -2.78 7.23
N TYR A 170 2.39 -3.95 6.69
CA TYR A 170 3.78 -4.33 6.41
C TYR A 170 4.39 -3.48 5.30
N LYS A 171 3.66 -3.26 4.21
CA LYS A 171 4.10 -2.40 3.10
C LYS A 171 4.34 -0.98 3.58
N ARG A 172 3.48 -0.47 4.48
CA ARG A 172 3.56 0.90 5.00
C ARG A 172 4.75 1.12 5.95
N THR A 173 5.05 0.15 6.81
CA THR A 173 6.17 0.27 7.77
C THR A 173 7.53 -0.03 7.12
N THR A 174 7.55 -0.87 6.07
CA THR A 174 8.81 -1.29 5.41
C THR A 174 8.97 -0.64 4.04
N SER A 175 8.34 -1.18 3.00
CA SER A 175 8.60 -0.80 1.61
C SER A 175 8.39 0.69 1.31
N HIS A 176 7.36 1.31 1.89
CA HIS A 176 7.11 2.74 1.70
C HIS A 176 8.16 3.59 2.41
N LEU A 177 8.60 3.18 3.61
CA LEU A 177 9.68 3.86 4.33
C LEU A 177 10.98 3.78 3.55
N PHE A 178 11.36 2.59 3.08
CA PHE A 178 12.54 2.41 2.23
C PHE A 178 12.43 3.22 0.94
N GLY A 179 11.31 3.15 0.22
CA GLY A 179 11.12 3.91 -1.01
C GLY A 179 11.18 5.43 -0.79
N PHE A 180 10.62 5.93 0.31
CA PHE A 180 10.70 7.34 0.68
C PHE A 180 12.12 7.78 1.01
N THR A 181 12.83 7.03 1.86
CA THR A 181 14.22 7.31 2.22
C THR A 181 15.15 7.24 1.01
N GLU A 182 14.99 6.23 0.14
CA GLU A 182 15.76 6.10 -1.10
C GLU A 182 15.51 7.28 -2.04
N ASN A 183 14.27 7.74 -2.15
CA ASN A 183 13.93 8.90 -2.96
C ASN A 183 14.59 10.19 -2.42
N ILE A 184 14.58 10.40 -1.10
CA ILE A 184 15.30 11.52 -0.48
C ILE A 184 16.79 11.44 -0.76
N LEU A 185 17.40 10.27 -0.56
CA LEU A 185 18.83 10.07 -0.81
C LEU A 185 19.19 10.29 -2.29
N LYS A 186 18.28 9.95 -3.22
CA LYS A 186 18.43 10.27 -4.65
C LYS A 186 18.39 11.77 -4.92
N LEU A 187 17.43 12.50 -4.34
CA LEU A 187 17.33 13.95 -4.48
C LEU A 187 18.57 14.66 -3.93
N LEU A 188 19.19 14.11 -2.90
CA LEU A 188 20.44 14.62 -2.31
C LEU A 188 21.71 14.13 -3.05
N GLY A 189 21.60 13.27 -4.07
CA GLY A 189 22.71 12.77 -4.86
C GLY A 189 23.54 11.65 -4.21
N PHE A 190 23.11 11.09 -3.08
CA PHE A 190 23.83 10.04 -2.35
C PHE A 190 23.53 8.62 -2.87
N ALA A 191 22.40 8.40 -3.53
CA ALA A 191 21.97 7.08 -3.98
C ALA A 191 21.93 6.95 -5.51
N LYS A 192 22.50 5.86 -6.04
CA LYS A 192 22.32 5.45 -7.45
C LYS A 192 21.15 4.47 -7.55
N SER A 193 20.36 4.61 -8.61
CA SER A 193 19.30 3.65 -8.94
C SER A 193 19.91 2.29 -9.24
N GLY A 194 19.58 1.28 -8.43
CA GLY A 194 19.90 -0.12 -8.68
C GLY A 194 18.71 -0.97 -8.29
N PHE A 195 18.19 -1.75 -9.24
CA PHE A 195 17.16 -2.74 -8.95
C PHE A 195 17.84 -4.10 -8.78
N ILE A 196 17.85 -4.62 -7.55
CA ILE A 196 18.31 -5.99 -7.32
C ILE A 196 17.19 -6.91 -7.79
N VAL A 197 17.41 -7.60 -8.91
CA VAL A 197 16.46 -8.59 -9.44
C VAL A 197 16.47 -9.79 -8.50
N THR A 198 15.38 -9.99 -7.78
CA THR A 198 15.15 -11.23 -7.03
C THR A 198 14.69 -12.33 -7.99
N SER A 199 15.17 -13.55 -7.78
CA SER A 199 14.71 -14.71 -8.53
C SER A 199 13.24 -14.99 -8.22
N LYS A 200 12.43 -15.15 -9.26
CA LYS A 200 11.00 -15.50 -9.13
C LYS A 200 10.74 -17.00 -8.98
N VAL A 201 11.80 -17.83 -9.04
CA VAL A 201 11.69 -19.27 -8.84
C VAL A 201 11.70 -19.54 -7.34
N ALA A 202 10.60 -20.10 -6.85
CA ALA A 202 10.49 -20.57 -5.48
C ALA A 202 10.86 -22.04 -5.41
N ASP A 203 11.60 -22.41 -4.36
CA ASP A 203 11.85 -23.82 -4.05
C ASP A 203 10.54 -24.53 -3.70
N GLU A 204 10.48 -25.85 -3.92
CA GLU A 204 9.26 -26.64 -3.76
C GLU A 204 8.72 -26.59 -2.32
N ASP A 205 9.61 -26.53 -1.33
CA ASP A 205 9.24 -26.38 0.07
C ASP A 205 8.61 -25.00 0.39
N VAL A 206 9.03 -23.94 -0.30
CA VAL A 206 8.45 -22.60 -0.21
C VAL A 206 7.05 -22.59 -0.81
N SER A 207 6.87 -23.20 -1.99
CA SER A 207 5.56 -23.35 -2.64
C SER A 207 4.56 -24.13 -1.77
N LEU A 208 4.98 -25.26 -1.18
CA LEU A 208 4.15 -26.04 -0.26
C LEU A 208 3.73 -25.25 0.98
N ARG A 209 4.59 -24.36 1.50
CA ARG A 209 4.24 -23.46 2.61
C ARG A 209 3.24 -22.40 2.17
N TYR A 210 3.43 -21.86 0.97
CA TYR A 210 2.50 -20.89 0.40
C TYR A 210 1.11 -21.49 0.21
N GLU A 211 0.98 -22.70 -0.32
CA GLU A 211 -0.30 -23.43 -0.46
C GLU A 211 -0.98 -23.66 0.90
N LYS A 212 -0.20 -23.86 1.97
CA LYS A 212 -0.69 -23.97 3.35
C LYS A 212 -0.98 -22.61 4.00
N GLU A 213 -0.88 -21.51 3.26
CA GLU A 213 -1.07 -20.13 3.72
C GLU A 213 -0.13 -19.75 4.88
N VAL A 214 1.09 -20.28 4.85
CA VAL A 214 2.14 -19.98 5.83
C VAL A 214 3.11 -18.96 5.22
N MET A 215 3.28 -17.83 5.91
CA MET A 215 4.21 -16.78 5.50
C MET A 215 5.67 -17.24 5.56
N GLU A 216 6.49 -16.75 4.65
CA GLU A 216 7.91 -17.09 4.52
C GLU A 216 8.76 -15.98 5.14
N PHE A 217 9.58 -16.31 6.14
CA PHE A 217 10.46 -15.37 6.83
C PHE A 217 11.94 -15.78 6.78
N GLY A 218 12.29 -16.87 6.10
CA GLY A 218 13.64 -17.44 6.11
C GLY A 218 14.70 -16.57 5.44
N ALA A 219 14.30 -15.74 4.47
CA ALA A 219 15.21 -14.87 3.76
C ALA A 219 15.70 -13.70 4.64
N PRO A 220 17.01 -13.46 4.78
CA PRO A 220 17.51 -12.30 5.51
C PRO A 220 17.12 -11.01 4.76
N SER A 221 16.36 -10.13 5.43
CA SER A 221 15.89 -8.87 4.85
C SER A 221 15.79 -7.78 5.92
N PRO A 222 16.30 -6.56 5.66
CA PRO A 222 16.11 -5.40 6.53
C PRO A 222 14.64 -5.07 6.81
N MET A 223 13.72 -5.47 5.93
CA MET A 223 12.28 -5.31 6.14
C MET A 223 11.80 -6.17 7.31
N PHE A 224 12.34 -7.38 7.47
CA PHE A 224 12.01 -8.24 8.60
C PHE A 224 12.58 -7.72 9.91
N ASP A 225 13.73 -7.04 9.90
CA ASP A 225 14.29 -6.38 11.09
C ASP A 225 13.32 -5.33 11.64
N ILE A 226 12.77 -4.47 10.76
CA ILE A 226 11.80 -3.44 11.14
C ILE A 226 10.51 -4.08 11.66
N LEU A 227 9.96 -5.07 10.95
CA LEU A 227 8.72 -5.75 11.33
C LEU A 227 8.86 -6.49 12.66
N ALA A 228 9.94 -7.24 12.84
CA ALA A 228 10.25 -7.95 14.06
C ALA A 228 10.38 -6.97 15.23
N THR A 229 11.19 -5.93 15.07
CA THR A 229 11.41 -4.93 16.12
C THR A 229 10.11 -4.23 16.51
N LEU A 230 9.33 -3.74 15.53
CA LEU A 230 8.07 -3.06 15.80
C LEU A 230 7.03 -4.00 16.44
N SER A 231 6.94 -5.25 15.99
CA SER A 231 6.05 -6.24 16.59
C SER A 231 6.44 -6.55 18.04
N MET A 232 7.73 -6.66 18.34
CA MET A 232 8.23 -6.93 19.69
C MET A 232 8.04 -5.74 20.63
N VAL A 233 8.28 -4.51 20.15
CA VAL A 233 8.00 -3.29 20.92
C VAL A 233 6.53 -3.24 21.30
N ASN A 234 5.62 -3.42 20.34
CA ASN A 234 4.17 -3.42 20.61
C ASN A 234 3.74 -4.53 21.57
N LEU A 235 4.34 -5.72 21.47
CA LEU A 235 4.06 -6.84 22.37
C LEU A 235 4.43 -6.51 23.81
N PHE A 236 5.66 -6.01 24.04
CA PHE A 236 6.10 -5.65 25.37
C PHE A 236 5.36 -4.44 25.93
N SER A 237 5.04 -3.44 25.10
CA SER A 237 4.23 -2.30 25.53
C SER A 237 2.81 -2.74 25.91
N PHE A 238 2.22 -3.68 25.18
CA PHE A 238 0.91 -4.25 25.52
C PHE A 238 0.93 -4.98 26.87
N PHE A 239 1.89 -5.87 27.10
CA PHE A 239 2.04 -6.54 28.40
C PHE A 239 2.39 -5.56 29.53
N GLY A 240 3.19 -4.54 29.23
CA GLY A 240 3.51 -3.46 30.16
C GLY A 240 2.26 -2.67 30.58
N ALA A 241 1.39 -2.35 29.63
CA ALA A 241 0.12 -1.69 29.90
C ALA A 241 -0.82 -2.58 30.73
N LEU A 242 -0.94 -3.87 30.39
CA LEU A 242 -1.72 -4.84 31.18
C LEU A 242 -1.20 -4.95 32.62
N LYS A 243 0.12 -5.00 32.82
CA LYS A 243 0.73 -5.01 34.15
C LYS A 243 0.39 -3.74 34.92
N ARG A 244 0.49 -2.57 34.28
CA ARG A 244 0.17 -1.28 34.91
C ARG A 244 -1.28 -1.22 35.36
N VAL A 245 -2.22 -1.63 34.51
CA VAL A 245 -3.66 -1.71 34.84
C VAL A 245 -3.93 -2.70 35.98
N SER A 246 -3.21 -3.82 36.03
CA SER A 246 -3.38 -4.81 37.11
C SER A 246 -2.79 -4.37 38.45
N MET A 247 -1.77 -3.52 38.46
CA MET A 247 -1.11 -3.05 39.68
C MET A 247 -1.78 -1.80 40.27
N ASP A 248 -2.33 -0.94 39.41
CA ASP A 248 -2.92 0.34 39.83
C ASP A 248 -4.45 0.21 39.92
N SER A 249 -4.97 0.11 41.14
CA SER A 249 -6.41 -0.10 41.41
C SER A 249 -7.28 1.17 41.19
N GLN A 250 -6.71 2.24 40.62
CA GLN A 250 -7.46 3.47 40.34
C GLN A 250 -8.23 3.37 39.03
N HIS A 251 -9.55 3.60 39.10
CA HIS A 251 -10.49 3.45 37.98
C HIS A 251 -10.24 4.41 36.81
N GLY A 252 -9.43 5.48 36.98
CA GLY A 252 -9.14 6.45 35.91
C GLY A 252 -8.02 6.04 34.93
N VAL A 253 -7.18 5.07 35.28
CA VAL A 253 -6.04 4.65 34.42
C VAL A 253 -6.53 3.94 33.15
N LEU A 254 -7.63 3.18 33.28
CA LEU A 254 -8.22 2.45 32.17
C LEU A 254 -8.85 3.39 31.14
N ASP A 255 -9.51 4.46 31.57
CA ASP A 255 -10.13 5.45 30.67
C ASP A 255 -9.09 6.17 29.79
N HIS A 256 -7.90 6.44 30.33
CA HIS A 256 -6.81 7.09 29.58
C HIS A 256 -6.03 6.13 28.67
N LEU A 257 -5.90 4.85 29.05
CA LEU A 257 -5.08 3.88 28.33
C LEU A 257 -5.89 2.92 27.44
N ALA A 258 -7.21 2.85 27.56
CA ALA A 258 -8.05 1.86 26.87
C ALA A 258 -7.85 1.84 25.35
N LEU A 259 -7.87 3.01 24.71
CA LEU A 259 -7.73 3.10 23.26
C LEU A 259 -6.31 2.74 22.80
N GLN A 260 -5.28 3.12 23.56
CA GLN A 260 -3.89 2.75 23.28
C GLN A 260 -3.66 1.24 23.47
N MET A 261 -4.22 0.65 24.52
CA MET A 261 -4.18 -0.80 24.75
C MET A 261 -4.91 -1.57 23.66
N LEU A 262 -6.07 -1.07 23.21
CA LEU A 262 -6.81 -1.66 22.09
C LEU A 262 -5.97 -1.62 20.80
N LEU A 263 -5.37 -0.48 20.47
CA LEU A 263 -4.54 -0.33 19.28
C LEU A 263 -3.29 -1.21 19.32
N CYS A 264 -2.56 -1.23 20.45
CA CYS A 264 -1.42 -2.12 20.63
C CYS A 264 -1.84 -3.60 20.59
N GLY A 265 -2.98 -3.94 21.19
CA GLY A 265 -3.55 -5.29 21.12
C GLY A 265 -3.88 -5.71 19.70
N LEU A 266 -4.53 -4.84 18.92
CA LEU A 266 -4.82 -5.08 17.51
C LEU A 266 -3.53 -5.24 16.69
N ALA A 267 -2.50 -4.42 16.95
CA ALA A 267 -1.19 -4.55 16.30
C ALA A 267 -0.50 -5.88 16.64
N VAL A 268 -0.63 -6.36 17.89
CA VAL A 268 -0.15 -7.69 18.31
C VAL A 268 -0.91 -8.79 17.57
N VAL A 269 -2.24 -8.73 17.51
CA VAL A 269 -3.06 -9.76 16.83
C VAL A 269 -2.76 -9.81 15.32
N ILE A 270 -2.60 -8.67 14.66
CA ILE A 270 -2.21 -8.59 13.24
C ILE A 270 -0.85 -9.28 12.99
N ASN A 271 0.08 -9.13 13.93
CA ASN A 271 1.45 -9.65 13.85
C ASN A 271 1.63 -11.09 14.36
N LEU A 272 0.56 -11.84 14.63
CA LEU A 272 0.65 -13.24 15.05
C LEU A 272 1.55 -14.13 14.16
N PRO A 273 1.53 -14.02 12.82
CA PRO A 273 2.44 -14.78 11.97
C PRO A 273 3.92 -14.46 12.21
N VAL A 274 4.25 -13.20 12.54
CA VAL A 274 5.62 -12.77 12.85
C VAL A 274 6.09 -13.42 14.16
N TYR A 275 5.27 -13.43 15.22
CA TYR A 275 5.64 -14.12 16.46
C TYR A 275 5.79 -15.62 16.28
N ARG A 276 4.94 -16.25 15.45
CA ARG A 276 5.12 -17.64 15.04
C ARG A 276 6.45 -17.86 14.33
N GLY A 277 6.82 -16.96 13.43
CA GLY A 277 8.11 -16.95 12.73
C GLY A 277 9.32 -16.76 13.65
N LEU A 278 9.20 -15.91 14.66
CA LEU A 278 10.27 -15.58 15.62
C LEU A 278 10.55 -16.72 16.62
N PHE A 279 9.50 -17.28 17.25
CA PHE A 279 9.68 -18.13 18.42
C PHE A 279 9.28 -19.60 18.24
N PHE A 280 8.24 -19.86 17.44
CA PHE A 280 7.58 -21.17 17.45
C PHE A 280 7.97 -22.06 16.26
N ARG A 281 8.46 -21.46 15.17
CA ARG A 281 8.83 -22.19 13.95
C ARG A 281 10.23 -22.80 14.02
N LYS A 282 10.34 -24.02 13.50
CA LYS A 282 11.58 -24.80 13.41
C LYS A 282 11.98 -25.16 11.98
N ASP A 283 11.12 -24.89 11.01
CA ASP A 283 11.35 -25.11 9.59
C ASP A 283 12.16 -23.97 8.96
N ASN A 284 12.56 -24.14 7.69
CA ASN A 284 13.41 -23.17 6.98
C ASN A 284 12.77 -21.80 6.79
N GLY A 285 11.44 -21.69 6.85
CA GLY A 285 10.74 -20.42 6.76
C GLY A 285 10.60 -19.66 8.09
N ARG A 286 11.26 -20.12 9.16
CA ARG A 286 11.40 -19.36 10.42
C ARG A 286 12.19 -18.08 10.20
N MET A 287 11.97 -17.09 11.03
CA MET A 287 12.77 -15.87 10.98
C MET A 287 14.21 -16.18 11.45
N PRO A 288 15.26 -15.60 10.81
CA PRO A 288 16.62 -15.79 11.25
C PRO A 288 16.81 -15.45 12.74
N SER A 289 17.53 -16.31 13.45
CA SER A 289 17.69 -16.18 14.91
C SER A 289 18.36 -14.85 15.29
N ALA A 290 19.29 -14.34 14.47
CA ALA A 290 19.94 -13.05 14.69
C ALA A 290 18.94 -11.88 14.77
N ILE A 291 17.97 -11.85 13.85
CA ILE A 291 16.90 -10.84 13.83
C ILE A 291 16.04 -10.94 15.09
N THR A 292 15.74 -12.17 15.52
CA THR A 292 14.97 -12.41 16.74
C THR A 292 15.66 -11.85 17.97
N TYR A 293 16.96 -12.13 18.15
CA TYR A 293 17.73 -11.59 19.28
C TYR A 293 17.81 -10.07 19.25
N GLN A 294 18.08 -9.47 18.08
CA GLN A 294 18.14 -8.02 17.93
C GLN A 294 16.79 -7.36 18.26
N ALA A 295 15.69 -7.86 17.70
CA ALA A 295 14.36 -7.34 17.94
C ALA A 295 13.96 -7.41 19.43
N VAL A 296 14.27 -8.51 20.11
CA VAL A 296 14.00 -8.67 21.55
C VAL A 296 14.81 -7.67 22.38
N ILE A 297 16.12 -7.54 22.11
CA ILE A 297 17.00 -6.61 22.85
C ILE A 297 16.53 -5.17 22.66
N ILE A 298 16.28 -4.74 21.42
CA ILE A 298 15.81 -3.38 21.12
C ILE A 298 14.46 -3.12 21.80
N ALA A 299 13.54 -4.08 21.75
CA ALA A 299 12.23 -3.92 22.36
C ALA A 299 12.32 -3.83 23.91
N ILE A 300 13.20 -4.60 24.55
CA ILE A 300 13.47 -4.48 25.99
C ILE A 300 14.02 -3.09 26.31
N LEU A 301 15.04 -2.62 25.58
CA LEU A 301 15.65 -1.30 25.81
C LEU A 301 14.65 -0.16 25.63
N ALA A 302 13.83 -0.21 24.58
CA ALA A 302 12.80 0.78 24.29
C ALA A 302 11.75 0.85 25.41
N ASN A 303 11.33 -0.30 25.95
CA ASN A 303 10.33 -0.33 27.02
C ASN A 303 10.94 0.04 28.38
N ILE A 304 12.17 -0.35 28.69
CA ILE A 304 12.86 0.07 29.93
C ILE A 304 12.98 1.60 29.99
N GLY A 305 13.32 2.25 28.87
CA GLY A 305 13.37 3.71 28.80
C GLY A 305 12.02 4.39 29.03
N ALA A 306 10.91 3.73 28.67
CA ALA A 306 9.55 4.22 28.87
C ALA A 306 8.98 3.91 30.28
N PHE A 307 9.60 3.02 31.05
CA PHE A 307 9.20 2.69 32.44
C PHE A 307 10.06 3.39 33.51
N LEU A 308 11.22 3.94 33.13
CA LEU A 308 12.12 4.68 34.03
C LEU A 308 11.84 6.20 34.07
N TYR A 309 10.90 6.69 33.26
CA TYR A 309 10.39 8.07 33.24
C TYR A 309 8.86 8.06 33.39
#